data_AF-A0A9E3PFX5-F1
#
_entry.id   AF-A0A9E3PFX5-F1
#
_cell.length_a   1.000
_cell.length_b   1.000
_cell.length_c   1.000
_cell.angle_alpha   90.00
_cell.angle_beta   90.00
_cell.angle_gamma   90.00
#
_symmetry.space_group_name_H-M   'P 1'
#
loop_
_entity.id
_entity.type
_entity.pdbx_description
1 polymer ?
#
loop_
_entity_poly.entity_id
_entity_poly.type
_entity_poly.pdbx_seq_one_letter_code
_entity_poly.pdbx_strand_id
1 'polypeptide(L)'
;MLRAIALRRASETGTNHGASHGRAILPHDERHLRRRVIALTDGRRLLVDLPEAVVLSAGDALVIEGGGTVEIAAAPEELYAIRGHDPIHVTELAWHIGNRHLAAAIEPDRILILRDHVIKAMLEGLGAEVEEIVADFNPVRGAYSGHSHGRDNGHSHSHDHGHSDHHHHHGHAHGDHHPHSNAHAERDPRDD
;
A
#
# COMPACT_ATOMS: atom_id res chain seq x y z
N MET A 1 33.11 -6.24 4.78
CA MET A 1 31.76 -6.22 4.16
C MET A 1 31.39 -4.77 3.94
N LEU A 2 30.87 -4.39 2.76
CA LEU A 2 30.48 -3.00 2.50
C LEU A 2 29.29 -2.64 3.40
N ARG A 3 29.24 -1.39 3.89
CA ARG A 3 28.14 -0.87 4.70
C ARG A 3 27.64 0.45 4.11
N ALA A 4 26.34 0.56 3.86
CA ALA A 4 25.69 1.80 3.47
C ALA A 4 25.05 2.46 4.69
N ILE A 5 25.31 3.75 4.86
CA ILE A 5 24.90 4.51 6.06
C ILE A 5 23.99 5.69 5.75
N ALA A 6 23.90 6.09 4.48
CA ALA A 6 23.05 7.19 4.04
C ALA A 6 22.47 6.91 2.65
N LEU A 7 21.48 7.71 2.29
CA LEU A 7 20.78 7.66 1.02
C LEU A 7 20.96 9.00 0.31
N ARG A 8 21.23 8.93 -0.99
CA ARG A 8 21.14 10.06 -1.92
C ARG A 8 19.99 9.80 -2.88
N ARG A 9 19.07 10.76 -3.00
CA ARG A 9 17.93 10.63 -3.91
C ARG A 9 18.33 10.86 -5.37
N ALA A 10 17.65 10.19 -6.29
CA ALA A 10 17.85 10.40 -7.73
C ALA A 10 17.66 11.87 -8.16
N SER A 11 16.78 12.61 -7.46
CA SER A 11 16.48 14.02 -7.72
C SER A 11 17.56 15.00 -7.22
N GLU A 12 18.47 14.56 -6.35
CA GLU A 12 19.53 15.42 -5.81
C GLU A 12 20.63 15.60 -6.86
N THR A 13 20.52 16.68 -7.64
CA THR A 13 21.48 17.05 -8.68
C THR A 13 22.71 17.70 -8.03
N GLY A 14 23.62 16.88 -7.49
CA GLY A 14 24.88 17.30 -6.88
C GLY A 14 26.06 16.56 -7.48
N THR A 15 26.97 17.29 -8.14
CA THR A 15 28.00 16.86 -9.10
C THR A 15 29.17 16.04 -8.52
N ASN A 16 29.01 15.36 -7.39
CA ASN A 16 30.03 14.42 -6.89
C ASN A 16 29.47 13.00 -6.86
N HIS A 17 29.52 12.36 -8.02
CA HIS A 17 29.47 10.91 -8.12
C HIS A 17 30.78 10.39 -7.54
N GLY A 18 30.85 10.26 -6.20
CA GLY A 18 31.88 9.44 -5.57
C GLY A 18 31.95 8.08 -6.27
N ALA A 19 33.08 7.38 -6.18
CA ALA A 19 33.31 6.14 -6.92
C ALA A 19 32.07 5.21 -6.88
N SER A 20 31.61 4.76 -8.06
CA SER A 20 30.53 3.79 -8.12
C SER A 20 31.06 2.43 -7.67
N HIS A 21 30.41 1.86 -6.65
CA HIS A 21 30.73 0.53 -6.12
C HIS A 21 29.82 -0.55 -6.69
N GLY A 22 28.95 -0.24 -7.64
CA GLY A 22 28.07 -1.20 -8.33
C GLY A 22 26.59 -0.85 -8.21
N ARG A 23 25.74 -1.84 -8.50
CA ARG A 23 24.28 -1.72 -8.51
C ARG A 23 23.64 -2.83 -7.68
N ALA A 24 22.53 -2.55 -7.04
CA ALA A 24 21.65 -3.54 -6.42
C ALA A 24 20.30 -3.52 -7.15
N ILE A 25 19.87 -4.66 -7.66
CA ILE A 25 18.58 -4.83 -8.35
C ILE A 25 17.62 -5.43 -7.34
N LEU A 26 16.56 -4.70 -6.99
CA LEU A 26 15.62 -5.09 -5.93
C LEU A 26 14.17 -4.98 -6.42
N PRO A 27 13.30 -5.96 -6.14
CA PRO A 27 11.87 -5.84 -6.37
C PRO A 27 11.25 -4.78 -5.45
N HIS A 28 10.06 -4.29 -5.79
CA HIS A 28 9.47 -3.12 -5.14
C HIS A 28 9.21 -3.28 -3.63
N ASP A 29 8.78 -4.46 -3.20
CA ASP A 29 8.49 -4.80 -1.81
C ASP A 29 9.77 -4.88 -0.95
N GLU A 30 10.88 -5.23 -1.59
CA GLU A 30 12.21 -5.30 -1.01
C GLU A 30 12.95 -3.95 -0.94
N ARG A 31 12.38 -2.89 -1.52
CA ARG A 31 12.97 -1.55 -1.52
C ARG A 31 12.59 -0.71 -0.31
N HIS A 32 11.83 -1.25 0.64
CA HIS A 32 11.61 -0.60 1.94
C HIS A 32 12.67 -1.07 2.95
N LEU A 33 13.74 -0.29 3.12
CA LEU A 33 14.92 -0.68 3.90
C LEU A 33 15.21 0.27 5.05
N ARG A 34 15.50 -0.30 6.22
CA ARG A 34 16.28 0.36 7.28
C ARG A 34 17.61 -0.34 7.44
N ARG A 35 17.56 -1.64 7.79
CA ARG A 35 18.73 -2.45 8.08
C ARG A 35 18.58 -3.84 7.47
N ARG A 36 19.34 -4.14 6.42
CA ARG A 36 19.28 -5.42 5.69
C ARG A 36 20.56 -5.68 4.91
N VAL A 37 20.93 -6.94 4.73
CA VAL A 37 22.00 -7.32 3.79
C VAL A 37 21.38 -7.55 2.42
N ILE A 38 21.88 -6.85 1.40
CA ILE A 38 21.47 -7.01 0.00
C ILE A 38 22.65 -7.47 -0.85
N ALA A 39 22.34 -8.13 -1.97
CA ALA A 39 23.33 -8.55 -2.96
C ALA A 39 23.54 -7.44 -4.01
N LEU A 40 24.78 -7.27 -4.43
CA LEU A 40 25.15 -6.44 -5.58
C LEU A 40 25.18 -7.31 -6.85
N THR A 41 25.10 -6.67 -8.01
CA THR A 41 25.14 -7.35 -9.32
C THR A 41 26.43 -8.16 -9.57
N ASP A 42 27.51 -7.85 -8.86
CA ASP A 42 28.78 -8.57 -8.95
C ASP A 42 28.95 -9.67 -7.88
N GLY A 43 27.89 -9.99 -7.14
CA GLY A 43 27.87 -11.03 -6.11
C GLY A 43 28.43 -10.60 -4.74
N ARG A 44 28.97 -9.38 -4.61
CA ARG A 44 29.33 -8.84 -3.28
C ARG A 44 28.07 -8.56 -2.46
N ARG A 45 28.24 -8.48 -1.14
CA ARG A 45 27.16 -8.16 -0.20
C ARG A 45 27.35 -6.77 0.39
N LEU A 46 26.23 -6.04 0.49
CA LEU A 46 26.13 -4.73 1.11
C LEU A 46 25.22 -4.80 2.34
N LEU A 47 25.72 -4.38 3.50
CA LEU A 47 24.87 -4.11 4.67
C LEU A 47 24.28 -2.72 4.52
N VAL A 48 22.98 -2.61 4.28
CA VAL A 48 22.23 -1.37 4.44
C VAL A 48 21.98 -1.16 5.93
N ASP A 49 22.33 0.00 6.46
CA ASP A 49 22.14 0.38 7.86
C ASP A 49 21.86 1.89 7.97
N LEU A 50 20.62 2.25 7.66
CA LEU A 50 20.13 3.62 7.59
C LEU A 50 19.56 4.06 8.95
N PRO A 51 19.58 5.38 9.26
CA PRO A 51 19.04 5.90 10.51
C PRO A 51 17.55 5.58 10.70
N GLU A 52 16.80 5.55 9.61
CA GLU A 52 15.37 5.24 9.57
C GLU A 52 15.01 4.35 8.39
N ALA A 53 13.80 3.77 8.41
CA ALA A 53 13.29 3.01 7.29
C ALA A 53 12.91 3.94 6.15
N VAL A 54 13.40 3.64 4.95
CA VAL A 54 13.13 4.42 3.74
C VAL A 54 12.68 3.52 2.62
N VAL A 55 11.75 4.02 1.81
CA VAL A 55 11.44 3.43 0.52
C VAL A 55 12.45 3.96 -0.50
N LEU A 56 13.12 3.04 -1.19
CA LEU A 56 14.09 3.30 -2.25
C LEU A 56 13.39 3.28 -3.61
N SER A 57 13.73 4.22 -4.48
CA SER A 57 13.29 4.22 -5.88
C SER A 57 14.44 3.86 -6.80
N ALA A 58 14.11 3.41 -8.01
CA ALA A 58 15.13 3.25 -9.05
C ALA A 58 15.89 4.57 -9.28
N GLY A 59 17.21 4.49 -9.39
CA GLY A 59 18.11 5.64 -9.50
C GLY A 59 18.55 6.26 -8.17
N ASP A 60 17.93 5.90 -7.04
CA ASP A 60 18.45 6.27 -5.72
C ASP A 60 19.84 5.61 -5.51
N ALA A 61 20.69 6.23 -4.69
CA ALA A 61 22.04 5.73 -4.43
C ALA A 61 22.32 5.60 -2.94
N LEU A 62 22.76 4.42 -2.51
CA LEU A 62 23.22 4.15 -1.15
C LEU A 62 24.67 4.61 -0.99
N VAL A 63 24.92 5.48 0.00
CA VAL A 63 26.24 6.02 0.30
C VAL A 63 26.98 5.06 1.24
N ILE A 64 28.16 4.63 0.81
CA ILE A 64 28.98 3.65 1.51
C ILE A 64 29.85 4.33 2.57
N GLU A 65 29.99 3.68 3.73
CA GLU A 65 30.94 4.05 4.76
C GLU A 65 32.37 4.00 4.19
N GLY A 66 33.08 5.14 4.22
CA GLY A 66 34.39 5.28 3.56
C GLY A 66 34.34 5.90 2.16
N GLY A 67 33.15 6.20 1.64
CA GLY A 67 32.94 6.92 0.39
C GLY A 67 32.45 6.04 -0.77
N GLY A 68 32.00 6.71 -1.82
CA GLY A 68 31.40 6.07 -2.99
C GLY A 68 29.94 5.66 -2.79
N THR A 69 29.32 5.14 -3.86
CA THR A 69 27.88 4.82 -3.86
C THR A 69 27.54 3.52 -4.56
N VAL A 70 26.45 2.89 -4.14
CA VAL A 70 25.79 1.78 -4.85
C VAL A 70 24.44 2.27 -5.36
N GLU A 71 24.20 2.13 -6.66
CA GLU A 71 22.92 2.51 -7.28
C GLU A 71 21.84 1.45 -7.02
N ILE A 72 20.61 1.89 -6.79
CA ILE A 72 19.42 1.05 -6.71
C ILE A 72 18.73 0.99 -8.07
N ALA A 73 18.49 -0.23 -8.56
CA ALA A 73 17.65 -0.51 -9.71
C ALA A 73 16.32 -1.12 -9.28
N ALA A 74 15.28 -0.89 -10.07
CA ALA A 74 14.10 -1.74 -10.01
C ALA A 74 14.42 -3.10 -10.63
N ALA A 75 13.91 -4.16 -10.03
CA ALA A 75 13.90 -5.47 -10.66
C ALA A 75 12.77 -5.56 -11.71
N PRO A 76 12.95 -6.35 -12.77
CA PRO A 76 11.84 -6.80 -13.59
C PRO A 76 10.90 -7.66 -12.76
N GLU A 77 9.61 -7.31 -12.76
CA GLU A 77 8.56 -8.01 -12.04
C GLU A 77 7.46 -8.42 -13.04
N GLU A 78 6.65 -9.42 -12.69
CA GLU A 78 5.49 -9.79 -13.49
C GLU A 78 4.33 -8.82 -13.21
N LEU A 79 3.89 -8.10 -14.24
CA LEU A 79 2.96 -6.99 -14.12
C LEU A 79 1.77 -7.15 -15.07
N TYR A 80 0.73 -6.38 -14.79
CA TYR A 80 -0.28 -6.02 -15.77
C TYR A 80 -0.06 -4.59 -16.26
N ALA A 81 -0.01 -4.42 -17.58
CA ALA A 81 -0.12 -3.13 -18.25
C ALA A 81 -1.58 -2.83 -18.56
N ILE A 82 -2.09 -1.75 -17.98
CA ILE A 82 -3.50 -1.38 -18.03
C ILE A 82 -3.66 -0.13 -18.88
N ARG A 83 -4.51 -0.21 -19.90
CA ARG A 83 -4.83 0.91 -20.79
C ARG A 83 -6.34 1.18 -20.79
N GLY A 84 -6.69 2.47 -20.75
CA GLY A 84 -8.04 2.94 -20.97
C GLY A 84 -8.21 3.44 -22.41
N HIS A 85 -9.46 3.54 -22.86
CA HIS A 85 -9.75 4.01 -24.23
C HIS A 85 -9.63 5.53 -24.41
N ASP A 86 -9.66 6.30 -23.32
CA ASP A 86 -9.44 7.76 -23.32
C ASP A 86 -8.91 8.25 -21.95
N PRO A 87 -8.49 9.54 -21.83
CA PRO A 87 -7.92 10.06 -20.58
C PRO A 87 -8.87 10.08 -19.38
N ILE A 88 -10.18 10.22 -19.61
CA ILE A 88 -11.18 10.19 -18.52
C ILE A 88 -11.23 8.77 -17.97
N HIS A 89 -11.36 7.77 -18.84
CA HIS A 89 -11.37 6.38 -18.43
C HIS A 89 -10.07 5.96 -17.72
N VAL A 90 -8.90 6.39 -18.20
CA VAL A 90 -7.63 6.13 -17.48
C VAL A 90 -7.66 6.70 -16.06
N THR A 91 -8.26 7.88 -15.88
CA THR A 91 -8.39 8.52 -14.55
C THR A 91 -9.35 7.74 -13.65
N GLU A 92 -10.46 7.23 -14.17
CA GLU A 92 -11.39 6.37 -13.44
C GLU A 92 -10.72 5.05 -13.04
N LEU A 93 -9.99 4.41 -13.95
CA LEU A 93 -9.20 3.20 -13.64
C LEU A 93 -8.17 3.47 -12.55
N ALA A 94 -7.42 4.56 -12.63
CA ALA A 94 -6.47 4.98 -11.60
C ALA A 94 -7.16 5.17 -10.24
N TRP A 95 -8.36 5.74 -10.21
CA TRP A 95 -9.17 5.88 -9.00
C TRP A 95 -9.59 4.53 -8.43
N HIS A 96 -10.07 3.60 -9.26
CA HIS A 96 -10.45 2.25 -8.82
C HIS A 96 -9.27 1.44 -8.26
N ILE A 97 -8.09 1.56 -8.89
CA ILE A 97 -6.82 0.95 -8.45
C ILE A 97 -6.38 1.57 -7.12
N GLY A 98 -6.38 2.90 -7.02
CA GLY A 98 -6.00 3.63 -5.82
C GLY A 98 -6.89 3.32 -4.62
N ASN A 99 -8.21 3.22 -4.82
CA ASN A 99 -9.19 2.82 -3.80
C ASN A 99 -8.97 1.42 -3.21
N ARG A 100 -8.19 0.59 -3.90
CA ARG A 100 -7.80 -0.75 -3.42
C ARG A 100 -6.41 -0.76 -2.78
N HIS A 101 -5.79 0.41 -2.63
CA HIS A 101 -4.45 0.55 -2.06
C HIS A 101 -3.39 -0.29 -2.78
N LEU A 102 -3.52 -0.44 -4.10
CA LEU A 102 -2.55 -1.16 -4.92
C LEU A 102 -1.35 -0.27 -5.25
N ALA A 103 -0.15 -0.83 -5.20
CA ALA A 103 1.02 -0.20 -5.76
C ALA A 103 0.84 -0.07 -7.28
N ALA A 104 1.03 1.14 -7.80
CA ALA A 104 0.85 1.44 -9.22
C ALA A 104 1.98 2.34 -9.74
N ALA A 105 2.58 1.96 -10.87
CA ALA A 105 3.41 2.87 -11.65
C ALA A 105 2.54 3.56 -12.70
N ILE A 106 2.66 4.88 -12.81
CA ILE A 106 1.89 5.68 -13.74
C ILE A 106 2.82 6.09 -14.87
N GLU A 107 2.53 5.60 -16.08
CA GLU A 107 3.28 5.88 -17.30
C GLU A 107 2.41 6.70 -18.28
N PRO A 108 2.99 7.35 -19.29
CA PRO A 108 2.23 8.22 -20.19
C PRO A 108 1.07 7.54 -20.92
N ASP A 109 1.18 6.26 -21.24
CA ASP A 109 0.22 5.48 -22.02
C ASP A 109 -0.50 4.38 -21.22
N ARG A 110 -0.11 4.13 -19.96
CA ARG A 110 -0.61 2.97 -19.19
C ARG A 110 -0.36 3.09 -17.69
N ILE A 111 -1.05 2.25 -16.93
CA ILE A 111 -0.81 2.01 -15.51
C ILE A 111 -0.24 0.61 -15.35
N LEU A 112 0.84 0.46 -14.56
CA LEU A 112 1.39 -0.86 -14.23
C LEU A 112 1.01 -1.23 -12.79
N ILE A 113 0.56 -2.46 -12.60
CA ILE A 113 0.34 -3.06 -11.28
C ILE A 113 0.91 -4.48 -11.24
N LEU A 114 1.11 -5.04 -10.06
CA LEU A 114 1.46 -6.46 -9.90
C LEU A 114 0.34 -7.37 -10.42
N ARG A 115 0.71 -8.56 -10.90
CA ARG A 115 -0.26 -9.56 -11.33
C ARG A 115 -1.14 -10.04 -10.17
N ASP A 116 -2.41 -9.68 -10.24
CA ASP A 116 -3.50 -10.23 -9.43
C ASP A 116 -4.72 -10.52 -10.33
N HIS A 117 -5.05 -11.79 -10.50
CA HIS A 117 -6.14 -12.23 -11.39
C HIS A 117 -7.53 -11.68 -10.99
N VAL A 118 -7.77 -11.39 -9.70
CA VAL A 118 -9.02 -10.78 -9.23
C VAL A 118 -9.09 -9.33 -9.68
N ILE A 119 -7.97 -8.61 -9.56
CA ILE A 119 -7.86 -7.23 -10.03
C ILE A 119 -7.95 -7.16 -11.55
N LYS A 120 -7.33 -8.10 -12.28
CA LYS A 120 -7.45 -8.22 -13.74
C LYS A 120 -8.91 -8.31 -14.17
N ALA A 121 -9.66 -9.28 -13.64
CA ALA A 121 -11.07 -9.46 -13.99
C ALA A 121 -11.93 -8.23 -13.67
N MET A 122 -11.62 -7.54 -12.56
CA MET A 122 -12.29 -6.29 -12.21
C MET A 122 -12.02 -5.18 -13.22
N LEU A 123 -10.75 -4.98 -13.62
CA LEU A 123 -10.36 -3.95 -14.58
C LEU A 123 -10.91 -4.24 -15.99
N GLU A 124 -10.86 -5.50 -16.43
CA GLU A 124 -11.50 -5.92 -17.69
C GLU A 124 -13.02 -5.69 -17.65
N GLY A 125 -13.67 -5.95 -16.52
CA GLY A 125 -15.09 -5.66 -16.31
C GLY A 125 -15.45 -4.16 -16.34
N LEU A 126 -14.48 -3.28 -16.04
CA LEU A 126 -14.60 -1.83 -16.22
C LEU A 126 -14.27 -1.38 -17.65
N GLY A 127 -13.91 -2.30 -18.54
CA GLY A 127 -13.59 -2.02 -19.94
C GLY A 127 -12.13 -1.68 -20.22
N ALA A 128 -11.22 -1.94 -19.28
CA ALA A 128 -9.78 -1.75 -19.50
C ALA A 128 -9.19 -2.84 -20.40
N GLU A 129 -8.19 -2.47 -21.21
CA GLU A 129 -7.29 -3.42 -21.83
C GLU A 129 -6.18 -3.79 -20.83
N VAL A 130 -6.00 -5.10 -20.57
CA VAL A 130 -5.02 -5.59 -19.60
C VAL A 130 -4.07 -6.59 -20.25
N GLU A 131 -2.79 -6.21 -20.35
CA GLU A 131 -1.71 -6.99 -20.97
C GLU A 131 -0.75 -7.55 -19.91
N GLU A 132 -0.34 -8.81 -20.05
CA GLU A 132 0.68 -9.44 -19.19
C GLU A 132 2.09 -9.11 -19.68
N ILE A 133 2.90 -8.49 -18.83
CA ILE A 133 4.26 -8.07 -19.18
C ILE A 133 5.26 -8.42 -18.05
N VAL A 134 6.55 -8.42 -18.41
CA VAL A 134 7.65 -8.40 -17.43
C VAL A 134 8.43 -7.10 -17.65
N ALA A 135 8.46 -6.24 -16.65
CA ALA A 135 9.10 -4.93 -16.74
C ALA A 135 9.58 -4.43 -15.37
N ASP A 136 10.48 -3.46 -15.37
CA ASP A 136 10.96 -2.78 -14.17
C ASP A 136 9.79 -2.08 -13.47
N PHE A 137 9.51 -2.46 -12.22
CA PHE A 137 8.38 -1.89 -11.49
C PHE A 137 8.83 -0.80 -10.51
N ASN A 138 8.42 0.45 -10.74
CA ASN A 138 8.72 1.60 -9.88
C ASN A 138 7.44 2.38 -9.55
N PRO A 139 6.63 1.90 -8.60
CA PRO A 139 5.34 2.51 -8.28
C PRO A 139 5.49 3.92 -7.70
N VAL A 140 4.48 4.76 -7.95
CA VAL A 140 4.41 6.11 -7.41
C VAL A 140 4.31 6.03 -5.88
N ARG A 141 5.06 6.89 -5.18
CA ARG A 141 5.00 6.94 -3.72
C ARG A 141 3.70 7.59 -3.25
N GLY A 142 3.11 7.01 -2.22
CA GLY A 142 1.98 7.63 -1.53
C GLY A 142 2.39 8.95 -0.88
N ALA A 143 1.45 9.90 -0.80
CA ALA A 143 1.68 11.22 -0.22
C ALA A 143 2.19 11.21 1.24
N TYR A 144 1.94 10.11 1.97
CA TYR A 144 2.28 9.96 3.39
C TYR A 144 3.49 9.04 3.66
N SER A 145 4.13 8.50 2.60
CA SER A 145 5.27 7.58 2.75
C SER A 145 6.54 8.23 3.34
N GLY A 146 6.56 9.55 3.56
CA GLY A 146 7.66 10.30 4.19
C GLY A 146 7.49 10.61 5.69
N HIS A 147 6.38 10.20 6.30
CA HIS A 147 6.04 10.53 7.70
C HIS A 147 5.80 9.30 8.58
N SER A 148 6.53 8.20 8.36
CA SER A 148 6.56 7.12 9.35
C SER A 148 7.43 7.54 10.54
N HIS A 149 6.97 8.56 11.25
CA HIS A 149 7.42 8.88 12.59
C HIS A 149 7.27 7.61 13.42
N GLY A 150 8.38 7.17 14.05
CA GLY A 150 8.31 6.19 15.11
C GLY A 150 7.34 6.69 16.18
N ARG A 151 6.15 6.10 16.21
CA ARG A 151 5.28 6.07 17.38
C ARG A 151 4.63 4.70 17.40
N ASP A 152 5.02 3.95 18.42
CA ASP A 152 4.17 2.93 19.03
C ASP A 152 2.75 3.49 19.16
N ASN A 153 1.82 3.02 18.31
CA ASN A 153 0.40 3.17 18.55
C ASN A 153 -0.25 1.83 18.15
N GLY A 154 -0.03 0.84 19.02
CA GLY A 154 -0.96 -0.26 19.13
C GLY A 154 -2.30 0.30 19.62
N HIS A 155 -3.24 0.51 18.70
CA HIS A 155 -4.65 0.63 19.06
C HIS A 155 -5.26 -0.77 19.05
N SER A 156 -5.02 -1.49 20.15
CA SER A 156 -5.89 -2.57 20.58
C SER A 156 -7.24 -1.95 20.96
N HIS A 157 -8.28 -2.19 20.18
CA HIS A 157 -9.66 -1.95 20.62
C HIS A 157 -10.05 -3.02 21.64
N SER A 158 -9.63 -2.80 22.88
CA SER A 158 -10.15 -3.47 24.07
C SER A 158 -11.40 -2.71 24.52
N HIS A 159 -12.59 -3.22 24.19
CA HIS A 159 -13.83 -2.79 24.82
C HIS A 159 -13.91 -3.41 26.21
N ASP A 160 -13.47 -2.66 27.23
CA ASP A 160 -13.72 -2.99 28.64
C ASP A 160 -14.99 -2.24 29.10
N HIS A 161 -16.05 -3.01 29.38
CA HIS A 161 -17.30 -2.49 29.93
C HIS A 161 -17.21 -2.46 31.46
N GLY A 162 -16.60 -1.39 31.97
CA GLY A 162 -16.62 -1.05 33.40
C GLY A 162 -17.98 -0.53 33.83
N HIS A 163 -18.68 -1.30 34.65
CA HIS A 163 -19.82 -0.87 35.45
C HIS A 163 -19.45 0.34 36.34
N SER A 164 -20.28 1.38 36.34
CA SER A 164 -20.29 2.35 37.45
C SER A 164 -21.71 2.60 37.93
N ASP A 165 -21.99 2.11 39.13
CA ASP A 165 -23.15 2.40 39.95
C ASP A 165 -23.27 3.91 40.23
N HIS A 166 -24.39 4.51 39.85
CA HIS A 166 -24.83 5.77 40.41
C HIS A 166 -26.33 5.73 40.72
N HIS A 167 -26.62 5.47 41.99
CA HIS A 167 -27.93 5.68 42.61
C HIS A 167 -28.27 7.16 42.63
N HIS A 168 -29.47 7.54 42.16
CA HIS A 168 -30.29 8.57 42.82
C HIS A 168 -31.78 8.28 42.63
N HIS A 169 -32.46 8.15 43.77
CA HIS A 169 -33.88 7.99 43.94
C HIS A 169 -34.61 9.32 43.65
N HIS A 170 -35.72 9.30 42.90
CA HIS A 170 -36.92 10.09 43.19
C HIS A 170 -38.12 9.41 42.52
N GLY A 171 -39.08 8.98 43.32
CA GLY A 171 -40.31 8.36 42.85
C GLY A 171 -41.36 9.39 42.42
N HIS A 172 -42.31 8.98 41.60
CA HIS A 172 -43.74 9.11 41.84
C HIS A 172 -44.51 8.18 40.90
N ALA A 173 -45.52 7.54 41.46
CA ALA A 173 -46.34 6.50 40.87
C ALA A 173 -47.41 7.03 39.90
N HIS A 174 -47.87 6.16 39.00
CA HIS A 174 -49.26 5.67 38.85
C HIS A 174 -49.58 5.37 37.38
N GLY A 175 -50.30 4.26 37.15
CA GLY A 175 -51.06 4.05 35.91
C GLY A 175 -50.88 2.70 35.22
N ASP A 176 -51.20 1.61 35.95
CA ASP A 176 -52.19 0.59 35.57
C ASP A 176 -52.50 0.30 34.08
N HIS A 177 -52.40 -1.00 33.75
CA HIS A 177 -53.36 -1.81 32.97
C HIS A 177 -53.71 -1.37 31.52
N HIS A 178 -53.75 -2.19 30.47
CA HIS A 178 -53.68 -3.64 30.25
C HIS A 178 -53.47 -3.87 28.72
N PRO A 179 -53.11 -5.09 28.30
CA PRO A 179 -52.81 -5.46 26.91
C PRO A 179 -54.06 -5.92 26.17
N HIS A 180 -54.03 -5.88 24.84
CA HIS A 180 -54.90 -6.74 24.03
C HIS A 180 -54.12 -7.41 22.90
N SER A 181 -53.99 -8.71 23.06
CA SER A 181 -53.81 -9.71 22.02
C SER A 181 -55.03 -9.76 21.10
N ASN A 182 -54.82 -10.11 19.83
CA ASN A 182 -55.26 -11.41 19.31
C ASN A 182 -54.83 -11.60 17.85
N ALA A 183 -54.14 -12.71 17.64
CA ALA A 183 -54.05 -13.41 16.37
C ALA A 183 -55.40 -14.06 16.04
N HIS A 184 -55.76 -14.14 14.76
CA HIS A 184 -56.47 -15.29 14.20
C HIS A 184 -56.04 -15.51 12.75
N ALA A 185 -55.80 -16.78 12.45
CA ALA A 185 -55.30 -17.33 11.21
C ALA A 185 -56.43 -17.93 10.35
N GLU A 186 -56.06 -18.29 9.11
CA GLU A 186 -56.68 -19.32 8.21
C GLU A 186 -58.04 -18.93 7.57
N ARG A 187 -58.39 -19.20 6.28
CA ARG A 187 -57.99 -20.12 5.18
C ARG A 187 -58.57 -19.52 3.85
N ASP A 188 -57.86 -19.50 2.72
CA ASP A 188 -57.84 -20.46 1.57
C ASP A 188 -59.06 -20.34 0.59
N PRO A 189 -59.07 -20.91 -0.65
CA PRO A 189 -59.16 -20.18 -1.93
C PRO A 189 -60.43 -20.53 -2.76
N ARG A 190 -60.52 -19.97 -3.99
CA ARG A 190 -61.32 -20.36 -5.19
C ARG A 190 -62.50 -19.45 -5.59
N ASP A 191 -62.61 -19.32 -6.92
CA ASP A 191 -63.71 -18.89 -7.80
C ASP A 191 -64.18 -17.43 -7.64
N ASP A 192 -64.26 -16.54 -8.65
CA ASP A 192 -64.45 -16.63 -10.12
C ASP A 192 -63.57 -15.61 -10.86
#